data_AF-A0A947M429-F1
#
_entry.id   AF-A0A947M429-F1
#
_cell.length_a   1.000
_cell.length_b   1.000
_cell.length_c   1.000
_cell.angle_alpha   90.00
_cell.angle_beta   90.00
_cell.angle_gamma   90.00
#
_symmetry.space_group_name_H-M   'P 1'
#
loop_
_entity.id
_entity.type
_entity.pdbx_description
1 polymer ?
#
loop_
_entity_poly.entity_id
_entity_poly.type
_entity_poly.pdbx_seq_one_letter_code
_entity_poly.pdbx_strand_id
1 'polypeptide(L)'
;MFPMREEVIKGINHPHIASMYLKRDFSDMESPEDVLVIETVEHNTHDLEMYGRDEYILDLLLDLQGLKSQVERQVGKFSRVDIRCH
;
A
#
# COMPACT_ATOMS: atom_id res chain seq x y z
N MET A 1 3.68 25.61 1.52
CA MET A 1 3.55 24.25 2.06
C MET A 1 2.22 23.71 1.54
N PHE A 2 2.23 22.87 0.51
CA PHE A 2 0.99 22.29 -0.03
C PHE A 2 0.50 21.18 0.92
N PRO A 3 -0.80 21.09 1.21
CA PRO A 3 -1.31 20.01 2.06
C PRO A 3 -1.11 18.67 1.34
N MET A 4 -0.35 17.76 1.95
CA MET A 4 -0.38 16.35 1.55
C MET A 4 -1.81 15.86 1.78
N ARG A 5 -2.50 15.47 0.71
CA ARG A 5 -3.82 14.85 0.81
C ARG A 5 -3.62 13.34 0.86
N GLU A 6 -4.08 12.76 1.95
CA GLU A 6 -4.13 11.32 2.16
C GLU A 6 -5.59 10.89 2.18
N GLU A 7 -5.95 9.94 1.32
CA GLU A 7 -7.29 9.39 1.23
C GLU A 7 -7.27 7.92 1.65
N VAL A 8 -7.88 7.61 2.79
CA VAL A 8 -7.92 6.24 3.32
C VAL A 8 -8.86 5.38 2.49
N ILE A 9 -8.36 4.29 1.93
CA ILE A 9 -9.14 3.32 1.17
C ILE A 9 -9.86 2.39 2.15
N LYS A 10 -11.17 2.24 1.96
CA LYS A 10 -12.02 1.41 2.83
C LYS A 10 -12.67 0.29 2.03
N GLY A 11 -13.03 -0.80 2.72
CA GLY A 11 -13.77 -1.92 2.11
C GLY A 11 -12.92 -2.90 1.31
N ILE A 12 -11.59 -2.74 1.30
CA ILE A 12 -10.63 -3.73 0.80
C ILE A 12 -9.89 -4.27 2.03
N ASN A 13 -10.14 -5.54 2.36
CA ASN A 13 -9.52 -6.20 3.50
C ASN A 13 -8.57 -7.28 2.99
N HIS A 14 -7.37 -7.33 3.56
CA HIS A 14 -6.40 -8.38 3.27
C HIS A 14 -5.69 -8.76 4.57
N PRO A 15 -5.44 -10.06 4.85
CA PRO A 15 -4.90 -10.50 6.14
C PRO A 15 -3.58 -9.84 6.54
N HIS A 16 -2.75 -9.49 5.54
CA HIS A 16 -1.42 -8.91 5.74
C HIS A 16 -1.39 -7.38 5.63
N ILE A 17 -2.53 -6.71 5.41
CA ILE A 17 -2.61 -5.25 5.27
C ILE A 17 -3.21 -4.66 6.54
N ALA A 18 -2.43 -3.80 7.20
CA ALA A 18 -2.89 -3.01 8.33
C ALA A 18 -3.70 -1.79 7.86
N SER A 19 -3.19 -1.09 6.85
CA SER A 19 -3.81 0.12 6.33
C SER A 19 -3.52 0.29 4.84
N MET A 20 -4.43 0.99 4.14
CA MET A 20 -4.27 1.32 2.73
C MET A 20 -4.79 2.73 2.49
N TYR A 21 -3.99 3.57 1.86
CA TYR A 21 -4.35 4.95 1.57
C TYR A 21 -3.67 5.46 0.30
N LEU A 22 -4.34 6.38 -0.38
CA LEU A 22 -3.78 7.09 -1.50
C LEU A 22 -3.10 8.35 -1.00
N LYS A 23 -1.84 8.53 -1.37
CA LYS A 23 -1.05 9.73 -1.09
C LYS A 23 -0.75 10.44 -2.39
N ARG A 24 -1.02 11.74 -2.46
CA ARG A 24 -0.57 12.56 -3.59
C ARG A 24 0.83 13.10 -3.32
N ASP A 25 1.79 12.66 -4.13
CA ASP A 25 3.17 13.13 -4.12
C ASP A 25 3.30 14.37 -5.03
N PHE A 26 3.82 15.45 -4.47
CA PHE A 26 4.06 16.72 -5.16
C PHE A 26 5.55 17.04 -5.30
N SER A 27 6.42 16.02 -5.18
CA SER A 27 7.86 16.17 -5.34
C SER A 27 8.20 16.71 -6.74
N ASP A 28 7.42 16.32 -7.75
CA ASP A 28 7.37 16.98 -9.05
C ASP A 28 6.14 17.90 -9.11
N MET A 29 6.35 19.21 -9.17
CA MET A 29 5.25 20.18 -9.25
C MET A 29 4.54 20.17 -10.61
N GLU A 30 5.20 19.67 -11.66
CA GLU A 30 4.64 19.63 -13.02
C GLU A 30 3.78 18.38 -13.24
N SER A 31 4.07 17.29 -12.52
CA SER A 31 3.28 16.06 -12.56
C SER A 31 3.10 15.45 -11.17
N PRO A 32 2.09 15.89 -10.40
CA PRO A 32 1.78 15.27 -9.12
C PRO A 32 1.37 13.80 -9.35
N GLU A 33 1.96 12.91 -8.58
CA GLU A 33 1.73 11.47 -8.70
C GLU A 33 0.81 10.99 -7.59
N ASP A 34 -0.20 10.22 -7.95
CA ASP A 34 -1.01 9.49 -6.97
C ASP A 34 -0.30 8.17 -6.65
N VAL A 35 -0.02 7.94 -5.38
CA VAL A 35 0.73 6.79 -4.87
C VAL A 35 -0.17 6.01 -3.94
N LEU A 36 -0.41 4.73 -4.25
CA LEU A 36 -1.09 3.83 -3.32
C LEU A 36 -0.09 3.36 -2.28
N VAL A 37 -0.32 3.68 -1.01
CA VAL A 37 0.48 3.19 0.10
C VAL A 37 -0.25 2.02 0.77
N ILE A 38 0.47 0.91 0.93
CA ILE A 38 0.01 -0.29 1.64
C ILE A 38 0.91 -0.47 2.86
N GLU A 39 0.34 -0.35 4.05
CA GLU A 39 1.03 -0.65 5.29
C GLU A 39 0.71 -2.07 5.72
N THR A 40 1.73 -2.89 5.95
CA THR A 40 1.55 -4.27 6.39
C THR A 40 1.43 -4.34 7.91
N VAL A 41 0.75 -5.38 8.39
CA VAL A 41 0.68 -5.66 9.84
C VAL A 41 2.07 -5.96 10.41
N GLU A 42 2.35 -5.46 11.62
CA GLU A 42 3.58 -5.78 12.35
C GLU A 42 3.53 -7.25 12.79
N HIS A 43 4.37 -8.09 12.18
CA HIS A 43 4.58 -9.45 12.64
C HIS A 43 5.71 -9.41 13.66
N ASN A 44 5.36 -9.49 14.96
CA ASN A 44 6.27 -9.45 16.11
C ASN A 44 7.57 -10.23 15.81
N THR A 45 8.66 -9.50 15.63
CA THR A 45 9.90 -9.96 14.99
C THR A 45 10.81 -10.79 15.88
N HIS A 46 10.36 -11.21 17.07
CA HIS A 46 11.22 -11.97 17.98
C HIS A 46 11.32 -13.47 17.67
N ASP A 47 10.40 -14.04 16.86
CA ASP A 47 10.38 -15.47 16.49
C ASP A 47 10.39 -15.74 14.97
N LEU A 48 10.35 -14.68 14.14
CA LEU A 48 10.18 -14.74 12.69
C LEU A 48 11.45 -14.31 11.93
N GLU A 49 12.62 -14.65 12.46
CA GLU A 49 13.88 -14.35 11.79
C GLU A 49 13.99 -15.15 10.47
N MET A 50 13.98 -14.38 9.39
CA MET A 50 14.30 -14.69 8.00
C MET A 50 13.32 -15.49 7.12
N TYR A 51 12.59 -16.51 7.59
CA TYR A 51 11.84 -17.36 6.64
C TYR A 51 10.38 -16.96 6.43
N GLY A 52 9.62 -16.69 7.51
CA GLY A 52 8.19 -16.38 7.38
C GLY A 52 7.91 -14.97 6.88
N ARG A 53 8.90 -14.07 6.88
CA ARG A 53 8.78 -12.70 6.38
C ARG A 53 8.54 -12.63 4.87
N ASP A 54 9.26 -13.47 4.15
CA ASP A 54 9.21 -13.50 2.70
C ASP A 54 7.91 -14.14 2.20
N GLU A 55 7.37 -15.14 2.91
CA GLU A 55 6.13 -15.84 2.53
C GLU A 55 4.92 -14.90 2.50
N TYR A 56 4.71 -14.06 3.52
CA TYR A 56 3.55 -13.15 3.52
C TYR A 56 3.71 -11.99 2.53
N ILE A 57 4.95 -11.56 2.24
CA ILE A 57 5.21 -10.55 1.21
C ILE A 57 4.91 -11.15 -0.15
N LEU A 58 5.32 -12.40 -0.39
CA LEU A 58 5.00 -13.10 -1.63
C LEU A 58 3.49 -13.23 -1.83
N ASP A 59 2.74 -13.63 -0.80
CA ASP A 59 1.27 -13.70 -0.87
C ASP A 59 0.65 -12.33 -1.18
N LEU A 60 1.10 -11.27 -0.49
CA LEU A 60 0.65 -9.90 -0.78
C LEU A 60 0.98 -9.46 -2.21
N LEU A 61 2.14 -9.83 -2.74
CA LEU A 61 2.56 -9.51 -4.12
C LEU A 61 1.75 -10.28 -5.16
N LEU A 62 1.38 -11.54 -4.87
CA LEU A 62 0.50 -12.35 -5.73
C LEU A 62 -0.90 -11.72 -5.81
N ASP A 63 -1.43 -11.24 -4.68
CA ASP A 63 -2.73 -10.60 -4.62
C ASP A 63 -2.72 -9.12 -5.05
N LEU A 64 -1.54 -8.52 -5.22
CA LEU A 64 -1.36 -7.09 -5.47
C LEU A 64 -2.09 -6.62 -6.74
N GLN A 65 -2.12 -7.44 -7.79
CA GLN A 65 -2.82 -7.10 -9.03
C GLN A 65 -4.34 -7.00 -8.80
N GLY A 66 -4.89 -7.90 -7.99
CA GLY A 66 -6.30 -7.91 -7.60
C GLY A 66 -6.64 -6.72 -6.71
N LEU A 67 -5.79 -6.43 -5.71
CA LEU A 67 -5.92 -5.27 -4.84
C LEU A 67 -5.86 -3.97 -5.63
N LYS A 68 -4.86 -3.82 -6.50
CA LYS A 68 -4.74 -2.67 -7.41
C LYS A 68 -6.01 -2.46 -8.22
N SER A 69 -6.53 -3.51 -8.85
CA SER A 69 -7.74 -3.42 -9.67
C SER A 69 -8.97 -2.99 -8.86
N GLN A 70 -9.07 -3.39 -7.59
CA GLN A 70 -10.15 -2.99 -6.70
C GLN A 70 -10.02 -1.52 -6.29
N VAL A 71 -8.82 -1.08 -5.93
CA VAL A 71 -8.52 0.31 -5.59
C VAL A 71 -8.78 1.23 -6.79
N GLU A 72 -8.28 0.87 -7.98
CA GLU A 72 -8.46 1.68 -9.19
C GLU A 72 -9.93 1.88 -9.57
N ARG A 73 -10.81 0.93 -9.21
CA ARG A 73 -12.25 1.07 -9.38
C ARG A 73 -12.89 2.05 -8.39
N GLN A 74 -12.30 2.24 -7.21
CA GLN A 74 -12.82 3.15 -6.19
C GLN A 74 -12.31 4.58 -6.36
N VAL A 75 -11.00 4.74 -6.54
CA VAL A 75 -10.34 6.08 -6.51
C VAL A 75 -9.72 6.50 -7.84
N GLY A 76 -9.76 5.64 -8.85
CA GLY A 76 -9.13 5.89 -10.15
C GLY A 76 -7.68 5.41 -10.22
N LYS A 77 -7.04 5.67 -11.36
CA LYS A 77 -5.67 5.21 -11.63
C LYS A 77 -4.65 5.95 -10.77
N PHE A 78 -3.62 5.24 -10.35
CA PHE A 78 -2.48 5.78 -9.61
C PHE A 78 -1.16 5.34 -10.28
N SER A 79 -0.09 6.10 -10.04
CA SER A 79 1.19 5.94 -10.74
C SER A 79 2.00 4.74 -10.22
N ARG A 80 2.03 4.53 -8.90
CA ARG A 80 2.80 3.45 -8.27
C ARG A 80 2.20 2.97 -6.95
N VAL A 81 2.70 1.84 -6.47
CA VAL A 81 2.39 1.27 -5.15
C VAL A 81 3.65 1.30 -4.29
N ASP A 82 3.53 1.85 -3.08
CA ASP A 82 4.56 1.80 -2.04
C ASP A 82 4.09 0.83 -0.95
N ILE A 83 4.86 -0.25 -0.72
CA ILE A 83 4.60 -1.19 0.39
C ILE A 83 5.52 -0.83 1.55
N ARG A 84 4.92 -0.50 2.70
CA ARG A 84 5.63 -0.16 3.93
C ARG A 84 5.44 -1.28 4.95
N CYS A 85 6.56 -1.87 5.37
CA CYS A 85 6.57 -2.80 6.48
C CYS A 85 6.91 -2.05 7.76
N HIS A 86 6.08 -2.22 8.78
CA HIS A 86 6.41 -1.87 10.16
C HIS A 86 7.22 -2.99 10.81
#